data_AF-A0A8C9Q0H7-F1
#
_entry.id   AF-A0A8C9Q0H7-F1
#
_cell.length_a   1.000
_cell.length_b   1.000
_cell.length_c   1.000
_cell.angle_alpha   90.00
_cell.angle_beta   90.00
_cell.angle_gamma   90.00
#
_symmetry.space_group_name_H-M   'P 1'
#
loop_
_entity.id
_entity.type
_entity.pdbx_description
1 polymer ?
#
loop_
_entity_poly.entity_id
_entity_poly.type
_entity_poly.pdbx_seq_one_letter_code
_entity_poly.pdbx_strand_id
1 'polypeptide(L)'
;QNVCSIFCYVSSLILLLLVEAWKTLGTHSLCLDFTVKPQSRPGESWCEVQGSVDKTAFLQYDCESNKIKPLGHLGWEVNAIKTWTQLNEMLKELGQDLRMILLDMDLEKKMARGPLTLQAKMSCQLEGNNDLGSFWNFSIDGQPSLCFNVMHMEWTVINPRARGIKEKWENDKELTECLRKVSMGDCNHWLRELLKHWKEMPSRWECGQHRRKRLTTPSTCSPAQ
;
A
#
# COMPACT_ATOMS: atom_id res chain seq x y z
N GLN A 1 29.53 22.16 -44.20
CA GLN A 1 28.77 22.72 -43.06
C GLN A 1 27.52 21.91 -42.68
N ASN A 2 26.77 21.31 -43.62
CA ASN A 2 25.52 20.59 -43.30
C ASN A 2 25.67 19.28 -42.51
N VAL A 3 26.77 18.54 -42.69
CA VAL A 3 26.95 17.23 -42.02
C VAL A 3 27.09 17.38 -40.50
N CYS A 4 27.89 18.35 -40.05
CA CYS A 4 28.07 18.61 -38.61
C CYS A 4 26.77 19.03 -37.92
N SER A 5 25.95 19.85 -38.61
CA SER A 5 24.65 20.28 -38.10
C SER A 5 23.70 19.09 -37.94
N ILE A 6 23.64 18.18 -38.92
CA ILE A 6 22.78 16.99 -38.87
C ILE A 6 23.22 16.06 -37.72
N PHE A 7 24.53 15.84 -37.55
CA PHE A 7 25.06 15.04 -36.45
C PHE A 7 24.70 15.62 -35.07
N CYS A 8 24.77 16.95 -34.90
CA CYS A 8 24.36 17.60 -33.65
C CYS A 8 22.85 17.45 -33.38
N TYR A 9 22.00 17.59 -34.40
CA TYR A 9 20.55 17.40 -34.25
C TYR A 9 20.19 15.96 -33.90
N VAL A 10 20.78 14.98 -34.57
CA VAL A 10 20.55 13.56 -34.30
C VAL A 10 21.06 13.18 -32.91
N SER A 11 22.23 13.66 -32.50
CA SER A 11 22.78 13.45 -31.16
C SER A 11 21.89 14.07 -30.06
N SER A 12 21.40 15.30 -30.28
CA SER A 12 20.48 15.96 -29.36
C SER A 12 19.14 15.23 -29.25
N LEU A 13 18.62 14.72 -30.36
CA LEU A 13 17.38 13.94 -30.39
C LEU A 13 17.55 12.61 -29.66
N ILE A 14 18.68 11.92 -29.84
CA ILE A 14 19.01 10.68 -29.12
C ILE A 14 19.15 10.96 -27.62
N LEU A 15 19.83 12.05 -27.22
CA LEU A 15 19.91 12.44 -25.81
C LEU A 15 18.53 12.72 -25.21
N LEU A 16 17.66 13.41 -25.93
CA LEU A 16 16.28 13.68 -25.49
C LEU A 16 15.49 12.38 -25.32
N LEU A 17 15.60 11.45 -26.27
CA LEU A 17 14.96 10.13 -26.18
C LEU A 17 15.50 9.30 -25.01
N LEU A 18 16.80 9.36 -24.74
CA LEU A 18 17.42 8.69 -23.59
C LEU A 18 17.00 9.30 -22.26
N VAL A 19 16.90 10.63 -22.18
CA VAL A 19 16.41 11.33 -20.98
C VAL A 19 14.93 11.05 -20.72
N GLU A 20 14.09 11.05 -21.76
CA GLU A 20 12.69 10.63 -21.66
C GLU A 20 12.56 9.16 -21.24
N ALA A 21 13.39 8.27 -21.80
CA ALA A 21 13.43 6.87 -21.40
C ALA A 21 13.87 6.71 -19.93
N TRP A 22 14.86 7.46 -19.46
CA TRP A 22 15.29 7.40 -18.06
C TRP A 22 14.23 7.89 -17.06
N LYS A 23 13.39 8.85 -17.44
CA LYS A 23 12.23 9.25 -16.62
C LYS A 23 11.23 8.10 -16.44
N THR A 24 11.13 7.19 -17.41
CA THR A 24 10.24 6.01 -17.34
C THR A 24 10.84 4.82 -16.57
N LEU A 25 12.09 4.90 -16.11
CA LEU A 25 12.74 3.86 -15.29
C LEU A 25 12.56 4.07 -13.77
N GLY A 26 11.47 4.75 -13.36
CA GLY A 26 11.10 4.82 -11.95
C GLY A 26 10.62 3.47 -11.43
N THR A 27 11.01 3.12 -10.19
CA THR A 27 10.36 2.03 -9.46
C THR A 27 9.00 2.52 -8.97
N HIS A 28 7.95 1.82 -9.37
CA HIS A 28 6.58 2.10 -8.94
C HIS A 28 6.07 1.01 -8.01
N SER A 29 5.23 1.38 -7.06
CA SER A 29 4.69 0.47 -6.06
C SER A 29 3.19 0.66 -5.86
N LEU A 30 2.44 -0.45 -5.82
CA LEU A 30 1.05 -0.50 -5.36
C LEU A 30 1.04 -1.08 -3.96
N CYS A 31 0.41 -0.39 -3.01
CA CYS A 31 0.22 -0.86 -1.65
C CYS A 31 -1.27 -0.90 -1.30
N LEU A 32 -1.73 -2.00 -0.70
CA LEU A 32 -3.04 -2.14 -0.09
C LEU A 32 -2.86 -2.41 1.41
N ASP A 33 -3.23 -1.43 2.24
CA ASP A 33 -3.08 -1.45 3.69
C ASP A 33 -4.43 -1.79 4.34
N PHE A 34 -4.60 -3.03 4.78
CA PHE A 34 -5.79 -3.51 5.47
C PHE A 34 -5.67 -3.29 6.98
N THR A 35 -6.73 -2.83 7.62
CA THR A 35 -6.91 -2.81 9.07
C THR A 35 -8.19 -3.56 9.41
N VAL A 36 -8.06 -4.70 10.08
CA VAL A 36 -9.16 -5.64 10.36
C VAL A 36 -9.34 -5.80 11.87
N LYS A 37 -10.61 -5.80 12.29
CA LYS A 37 -11.05 -5.96 13.68
C LYS A 37 -12.00 -7.16 13.80
N PRO A 38 -11.96 -7.93 14.90
CA PRO A 38 -12.83 -9.10 15.10
C PRO A 38 -14.28 -8.68 15.36
N GLN A 39 -14.45 -7.59 16.12
CA GLN A 39 -15.73 -6.95 16.43
C GLN A 39 -15.62 -5.46 16.17
N SER A 40 -16.67 -4.87 15.64
CA SER A 40 -16.83 -3.43 15.52
C SER A 40 -18.04 -2.98 16.34
N ARG A 41 -17.99 -1.72 16.81
CA ARG A 41 -19.17 -1.11 17.43
C ARG A 41 -20.25 -0.87 16.37
N PRO A 42 -21.53 -0.78 16.76
CA PRO A 42 -22.58 -0.37 15.82
C PRO A 42 -22.19 0.93 15.11
N GLY A 43 -22.14 0.91 13.77
CA GLY A 43 -21.73 2.05 12.94
C GLY A 43 -20.23 2.19 12.69
N GLU A 44 -19.40 1.31 13.25
CA GLU A 44 -17.96 1.24 12.95
C GLU A 44 -17.68 0.07 11.99
N SER A 45 -16.79 0.30 11.03
CA SER A 45 -16.38 -0.75 10.10
C SER A 45 -15.56 -1.82 10.82
N TRP A 46 -15.82 -3.08 10.48
CA TRP A 46 -14.98 -4.19 10.93
C TRP A 46 -13.65 -4.27 10.16
N CYS A 47 -13.55 -3.56 9.02
CA CYS A 47 -12.35 -3.51 8.22
C CYS A 47 -12.30 -2.24 7.37
N GLU A 48 -11.10 -1.67 7.25
CA GLU A 48 -10.81 -0.55 6.37
C GLU A 48 -9.58 -0.88 5.53
N VAL A 49 -9.58 -0.46 4.26
CA VAL A 49 -8.43 -0.65 3.38
C VAL A 49 -8.05 0.67 2.72
N GLN A 50 -6.78 1.01 2.78
CA GLN A 50 -6.22 2.16 2.05
C GLN A 50 -5.33 1.66 0.91
N GLY A 51 -5.62 2.09 -0.32
CA GLY A 51 -4.79 1.80 -1.47
C GLY A 51 -3.97 3.00 -1.89
N SER A 52 -2.69 2.78 -2.21
CA SER A 52 -1.76 3.83 -2.65
C SER A 52 -0.87 3.37 -3.81
N VAL A 53 -0.57 4.32 -4.71
CA VAL A 53 0.49 4.20 -5.72
C VAL A 53 1.59 5.17 -5.35
N ASP A 54 2.82 4.68 -5.20
CA ASP A 54 3.99 5.48 -4.77
C ASP A 54 3.71 6.35 -3.54
N LYS A 55 3.09 5.74 -2.53
CA LYS A 55 2.69 6.36 -1.25
C LYS A 55 1.57 7.40 -1.36
N THR A 56 1.05 7.66 -2.56
CA THR A 56 -0.10 8.54 -2.75
C THR A 56 -1.38 7.73 -2.71
N ALA A 57 -2.23 8.01 -1.74
CA ALA A 57 -3.52 7.33 -1.61
C ALA A 57 -4.43 7.64 -2.80
N PHE A 58 -5.03 6.60 -3.39
CA PHE A 58 -5.99 6.72 -4.50
C PHE A 58 -7.33 6.07 -4.20
N LEU A 59 -7.41 5.22 -3.18
CA LEU A 59 -8.67 4.65 -2.72
C LEU A 59 -8.71 4.46 -1.22
N GLN A 60 -9.93 4.47 -0.69
CA GLN A 60 -10.28 3.96 0.63
C GLN A 60 -11.48 3.03 0.49
N TYR A 61 -11.41 1.82 1.02
CA TYR A 61 -12.49 0.85 1.02
C TYR A 61 -12.97 0.59 2.44
N ASP A 62 -14.29 0.54 2.58
CA ASP A 62 -14.99 0.27 3.83
C ASP A 62 -15.72 -1.07 3.73
N CYS A 63 -15.34 -2.01 4.61
CA CYS A 63 -15.78 -3.40 4.50
C CYS A 63 -17.22 -3.60 5.02
N GLU A 64 -17.77 -2.65 5.80
CA GLU A 64 -19.17 -2.65 6.23
C GLU A 64 -20.12 -2.24 5.10
N SER A 65 -19.84 -1.10 4.45
CA SER A 65 -20.64 -0.61 3.33
C SER A 65 -20.33 -1.30 2.01
N ASN A 66 -19.21 -2.04 1.94
CA ASN A 66 -18.68 -2.70 0.75
C ASN A 66 -18.53 -1.72 -0.41
N LYS A 67 -17.93 -0.56 -0.15
CA LYS A 67 -17.76 0.53 -1.12
C LYS A 67 -16.33 1.06 -1.13
N ILE A 68 -15.80 1.25 -2.34
CA ILE A 68 -14.58 2.03 -2.54
C ILE A 68 -14.95 3.51 -2.71
N LYS A 69 -14.30 4.36 -1.93
CA LYS A 69 -14.24 5.80 -2.09
C LYS A 69 -12.98 6.19 -2.88
N PRO A 70 -13.11 6.86 -4.04
CA PRO A 70 -11.96 7.38 -4.77
C PRO A 70 -11.29 8.53 -4.02
N LEU A 71 -9.96 8.56 -4.02
CA LEU A 71 -9.14 9.58 -3.41
C LEU A 71 -8.17 10.17 -4.44
N GLY A 72 -7.88 11.47 -4.31
CA GLY A 72 -6.92 12.16 -5.18
C GLY A 72 -7.30 12.11 -6.66
N HIS A 73 -6.42 12.62 -7.51
CA HIS A 73 -6.67 12.66 -8.96
C HIS A 73 -6.77 11.26 -9.57
N LEU A 74 -5.81 10.37 -9.23
CA LEU A 74 -5.77 9.00 -9.75
C LEU A 74 -7.07 8.25 -9.45
N GLY A 75 -7.55 8.30 -8.19
CA GLY A 75 -8.76 7.59 -7.78
C GLY A 75 -9.99 8.01 -8.59
N TRP A 76 -10.13 9.30 -8.88
CA TRP A 76 -11.24 9.81 -9.70
C TRP A 76 -11.09 9.48 -11.19
N GLU A 77 -9.88 9.39 -11.73
CA GLU A 77 -9.66 8.97 -13.12
C GLU A 77 -9.96 7.47 -13.32
N VAL A 78 -9.67 6.63 -12.32
CA VAL A 78 -9.79 5.16 -12.44
C VAL A 78 -11.07 4.59 -11.86
N ASN A 79 -11.95 5.39 -11.25
CA ASN A 79 -13.18 4.86 -10.61
C ASN A 79 -14.24 4.31 -11.58
N ALA A 80 -14.11 4.60 -12.88
CA ALA A 80 -15.03 4.16 -13.93
C ALA A 80 -14.47 3.04 -14.80
N ILE A 81 -13.21 2.62 -14.59
CA ILE A 81 -12.58 1.57 -15.38
C ILE A 81 -12.78 0.19 -14.74
N LYS A 82 -12.67 -0.87 -15.56
CA LYS A 82 -12.87 -2.27 -15.14
C LYS A 82 -11.98 -2.66 -13.94
N THR A 83 -10.76 -2.15 -13.87
CA THR A 83 -9.82 -2.37 -12.77
C THR A 83 -10.41 -2.00 -11.41
N TRP A 84 -11.25 -0.97 -11.34
CA TRP A 84 -11.91 -0.56 -10.09
C TRP A 84 -12.86 -1.62 -9.54
N THR A 85 -13.67 -2.21 -10.41
CA THR A 85 -14.61 -3.29 -10.04
C THR A 85 -13.86 -4.54 -9.60
N GLN A 86 -12.81 -4.93 -10.34
CA GLN A 86 -11.97 -6.08 -9.98
C GLN A 86 -11.28 -5.88 -8.63
N LEU A 87 -10.79 -4.66 -8.37
CA LEU A 87 -10.18 -4.31 -7.10
C LEU A 87 -11.21 -4.39 -5.96
N ASN A 88 -12.44 -3.92 -6.17
CA ASN A 88 -13.51 -4.02 -5.17
C ASN A 88 -13.88 -5.46 -4.82
N GLU A 89 -14.00 -6.33 -5.82
CA GLU A 89 -14.28 -7.76 -5.62
C GLU A 89 -13.16 -8.43 -4.82
N MET A 90 -11.89 -8.20 -5.19
CA MET A 90 -10.77 -8.74 -4.44
C MET A 90 -10.69 -8.19 -3.01
N LEU A 91 -10.86 -6.87 -2.81
CA LEU A 91 -10.82 -6.25 -1.49
C LEU A 91 -11.87 -6.85 -0.55
N LYS A 92 -13.04 -7.17 -1.09
CA LYS A 92 -14.12 -7.83 -0.37
C LYS A 92 -13.73 -9.26 0.03
N GLU A 93 -13.27 -10.07 -0.91
CA GLU A 93 -12.88 -11.47 -0.66
C GLU A 93 -11.73 -11.55 0.35
N LEU A 94 -10.64 -10.83 0.07
CA LEU A 94 -9.46 -10.81 0.92
C LEU A 94 -9.73 -10.21 2.30
N GLY A 95 -10.60 -9.21 2.40
CA GLY A 95 -11.05 -8.68 3.69
C GLY A 95 -11.72 -9.75 4.56
N GLN A 96 -12.55 -10.62 3.96
CA GLN A 96 -13.19 -11.73 4.68
C GLN A 96 -12.16 -12.78 5.10
N ASP A 97 -11.24 -13.16 4.22
CA ASP A 97 -10.19 -14.15 4.53
C ASP A 97 -9.32 -13.67 5.70
N LEU A 98 -8.87 -12.41 5.66
CA LEU A 98 -8.11 -11.79 6.76
C LEU A 98 -8.92 -11.72 8.06
N ARG A 99 -10.25 -11.51 7.97
CA ARG A 99 -11.13 -11.57 9.15
C ARG A 99 -11.21 -12.96 9.73
N MET A 100 -11.34 -14.00 8.91
CA MET A 100 -11.40 -15.39 9.36
C MET A 100 -10.12 -15.79 10.09
N ILE A 101 -8.96 -15.43 9.53
CA ILE A 101 -7.66 -15.67 10.15
C ILE A 101 -7.52 -14.92 11.48
N LEU A 102 -7.99 -13.68 11.55
CA LEU A 102 -8.01 -12.91 12.79
C LEU A 102 -8.90 -13.57 13.86
N LEU A 103 -10.07 -14.06 13.49
CA LEU A 103 -10.98 -14.73 14.42
C LEU A 103 -10.41 -16.04 14.96
N ASP A 104 -9.72 -16.80 14.11
CA ASP A 104 -9.01 -18.02 14.51
C ASP A 104 -7.87 -17.71 15.50
N MET A 105 -7.04 -16.69 15.23
CA MET A 105 -6.03 -16.22 16.19
C MET A 105 -6.63 -15.70 17.50
N ASP A 106 -7.74 -14.96 17.42
CA ASP A 106 -8.41 -14.36 18.57
C ASP A 106 -9.03 -15.42 19.46
N LEU A 107 -9.58 -16.52 18.91
CA LEU A 107 -10.09 -17.65 19.68
C LEU A 107 -8.99 -18.30 20.54
N GLU A 108 -7.78 -18.47 19.97
CA GLU A 108 -6.64 -19.03 20.68
C GLU A 108 -6.12 -18.11 21.79
N LYS A 109 -6.09 -16.78 21.55
CA LYS A 109 -5.61 -15.79 22.52
C LYS A 109 -6.65 -15.31 23.52
N LYS A 110 -7.96 -15.42 23.25
CA LYS A 110 -9.05 -15.00 24.16
C LYS A 110 -9.07 -15.75 25.48
N MET A 111 -8.41 -16.90 25.56
CA MET A 111 -8.10 -17.55 26.83
C MET A 111 -7.16 -16.72 27.73
N ALA A 112 -6.51 -15.66 27.23
CA ALA A 112 -5.45 -14.92 27.93
C ALA A 112 -5.46 -13.37 27.79
N ARG A 113 -5.92 -12.77 26.68
CA ARG A 113 -5.98 -11.30 26.46
C ARG A 113 -7.14 -10.91 25.54
N GLY A 114 -7.61 -9.66 25.63
CA GLY A 114 -8.77 -9.14 24.88
C GLY A 114 -8.64 -9.16 23.35
N PRO A 115 -9.62 -8.59 22.61
CA PRO A 115 -9.75 -8.77 21.17
C PRO A 115 -8.52 -8.27 20.39
N LEU A 116 -8.02 -9.10 19.49
CA LEU A 116 -6.87 -8.78 18.64
C LEU A 116 -7.22 -7.81 17.51
N THR A 117 -6.23 -7.08 17.00
CA THR A 117 -6.34 -6.37 15.71
C THR A 117 -5.28 -6.87 14.73
N LEU A 118 -5.64 -6.94 13.46
CA LEU A 118 -4.73 -7.33 12.38
C LEU A 118 -4.58 -6.19 11.38
N GLN A 119 -3.35 -5.81 11.10
CA GLN A 119 -3.00 -4.99 9.95
C GLN A 119 -2.24 -5.85 8.95
N ALA A 120 -2.68 -5.86 7.72
CA ALA A 120 -2.05 -6.62 6.64
C ALA A 120 -1.77 -5.67 5.47
N LYS A 121 -0.51 -5.52 5.11
CA LYS A 121 -0.08 -4.67 4.01
C LYS A 121 0.44 -5.53 2.88
N MET A 122 -0.27 -5.55 1.75
CA MET A 122 0.22 -6.11 0.51
C MET A 122 0.93 -5.01 -0.29
N SER A 123 2.08 -5.32 -0.87
CA SER A 123 2.77 -4.43 -1.80
C SER A 123 3.37 -5.21 -2.96
N CYS A 124 3.22 -4.72 -4.19
CA CYS A 124 4.00 -5.16 -5.35
C CYS A 124 4.76 -3.99 -5.98
N GLN A 125 5.90 -4.29 -6.61
CA GLN A 125 6.81 -3.30 -7.17
C GLN A 125 7.19 -3.63 -8.61
N LEU A 126 7.21 -2.61 -9.45
CA LEU A 126 7.63 -2.71 -10.85
C LEU A 126 8.75 -1.72 -11.15
N GLU A 127 9.72 -2.13 -11.97
CA GLU A 127 10.68 -1.24 -12.61
C GLU A 127 10.51 -1.36 -14.13
N GLY A 128 9.91 -0.33 -14.74
CA GLY A 128 9.41 -0.42 -16.11
C GLY A 128 8.42 -1.58 -16.25
N ASN A 129 8.83 -2.64 -16.96
CA ASN A 129 8.03 -3.86 -17.12
C ASN A 129 8.49 -5.03 -16.25
N ASN A 130 9.52 -4.86 -15.44
CA ASN A 130 10.08 -5.94 -14.63
C ASN A 130 9.41 -5.98 -13.27
N ASP A 131 8.99 -7.17 -12.85
CA ASP A 131 8.52 -7.42 -11.49
C ASP A 131 9.70 -7.47 -10.53
N LEU A 132 9.74 -6.56 -9.56
CA LEU A 132 10.74 -6.53 -8.50
C LEU A 132 10.31 -7.36 -7.28
N GLY A 133 9.03 -7.69 -7.19
CA GLY A 133 8.49 -8.61 -6.21
C GLY A 133 7.33 -8.06 -5.40
N SER A 134 6.70 -9.01 -4.70
CA SER A 134 5.53 -8.77 -3.87
C SER A 134 5.74 -9.25 -2.44
N PHE A 135 5.24 -8.46 -1.50
CA PHE A 135 5.42 -8.65 -0.07
C PHE A 135 4.10 -8.50 0.68
N TRP A 136 3.97 -9.23 1.77
CA TRP A 136 2.97 -8.99 2.79
C TRP A 136 3.63 -8.66 4.11
N ASN A 137 3.23 -7.55 4.73
CA ASN A 137 3.65 -7.19 6.09
C ASN A 137 2.46 -7.27 7.03
N PHE A 138 2.59 -8.04 8.10
CA PHE A 138 1.54 -8.24 9.08
C PHE A 138 1.94 -7.61 10.41
N SER A 139 1.03 -6.81 10.97
CA SER A 139 1.13 -6.29 12.34
C SER A 139 -0.06 -6.78 13.15
N ILE A 140 0.22 -7.29 14.34
CA ILE A 140 -0.79 -7.81 15.27
C ILE A 140 -0.77 -6.92 16.50
N ASP A 141 -1.92 -6.38 16.88
CA ASP A 141 -2.06 -5.40 17.96
C ASP A 141 -1.14 -4.16 17.77
N GLY A 142 -1.03 -3.73 16.51
CA GLY A 142 -0.18 -2.59 16.11
C GLY A 142 1.33 -2.86 16.20
N GLN A 143 1.75 -4.11 16.44
CA GLN A 143 3.16 -4.50 16.47
C GLN A 143 3.55 -5.26 15.20
N PRO A 144 4.54 -4.80 14.43
CA PRO A 144 5.10 -5.54 13.30
C PRO A 144 5.46 -6.97 13.73
N SER A 145 4.92 -7.96 13.03
CA SER A 145 4.94 -9.35 13.48
C SER A 145 5.59 -10.27 12.47
N LEU A 146 5.10 -10.30 11.23
CA LEU A 146 5.57 -11.19 10.16
C LEU A 146 5.74 -10.43 8.85
N CYS A 147 6.66 -10.88 8.02
CA CYS A 147 6.76 -10.49 6.61
C CYS A 147 6.75 -11.76 5.75
N PHE A 148 6.00 -11.75 4.66
CA PHE A 148 5.96 -12.84 3.69
C PHE A 148 6.43 -12.32 2.34
N ASN A 149 7.56 -12.85 1.87
CA ASN A 149 8.08 -12.61 0.54
C ASN A 149 7.45 -13.64 -0.41
N VAL A 150 6.52 -13.17 -1.23
CA VAL A 150 5.71 -14.06 -2.07
C VAL A 150 6.55 -14.66 -3.19
N MET A 151 7.54 -13.94 -3.72
CA MET A 151 8.39 -14.44 -4.80
C MET A 151 9.20 -15.67 -4.40
N HIS A 152 9.70 -15.67 -3.17
CA HIS A 152 10.52 -16.75 -2.64
C HIS A 152 9.73 -17.71 -1.74
N MET A 153 8.42 -17.47 -1.57
CA MET A 153 7.55 -18.19 -0.64
C MET A 153 8.14 -18.24 0.77
N GLU A 154 8.77 -17.16 1.22
CA GLU A 154 9.56 -17.11 2.44
C GLU A 154 8.89 -16.24 3.52
N TRP A 155 8.66 -16.84 4.69
CA TRP A 155 8.13 -16.15 5.87
C TRP A 155 9.26 -15.72 6.81
N THR A 156 9.33 -14.42 7.11
CA THR A 156 10.26 -13.83 8.07
C THR A 156 9.53 -13.43 9.35
N VAL A 157 10.09 -13.83 10.50
CA VAL A 157 9.61 -13.40 11.83
C VAL A 157 10.24 -12.05 12.19
N ILE A 158 9.43 -11.01 12.36
CA ILE A 158 9.87 -9.70 12.85
C ILE A 158 9.79 -9.68 14.39
N ASN A 159 8.68 -10.16 14.94
CA ASN A 159 8.49 -10.26 16.38
C ASN A 159 8.57 -11.73 16.83
N PRO A 160 9.51 -12.11 17.72
CA PRO A 160 9.66 -13.50 18.18
C PRO A 160 8.37 -14.11 18.76
N ARG A 161 7.45 -13.28 19.29
CA ARG A 161 6.15 -13.74 19.81
C ARG A 161 5.21 -14.25 18.71
N ALA A 162 5.47 -13.94 17.45
CA ALA A 162 4.69 -14.38 16.30
C ALA A 162 5.20 -15.70 15.70
N ARG A 163 6.20 -16.38 16.30
CA ARG A 163 6.76 -17.63 15.77
C ARG A 163 5.71 -18.74 15.59
N GLY A 164 4.86 -18.95 16.59
CA GLY A 164 3.78 -19.94 16.48
C GLY A 164 2.75 -19.58 15.40
N ILE A 165 2.48 -18.28 15.21
CA ILE A 165 1.59 -17.79 14.15
C ILE A 165 2.22 -18.05 12.77
N LYS A 166 3.53 -17.78 12.61
CA LYS A 166 4.27 -18.13 11.38
C LYS A 166 4.12 -19.60 11.07
N GLU A 167 4.44 -20.47 12.02
CA GLU A 167 4.40 -21.93 11.80
C GLU A 167 3.01 -22.40 11.38
N LYS A 168 1.94 -21.82 11.96
CA LYS A 168 0.57 -22.11 11.55
C LYS A 168 0.29 -21.64 10.12
N TRP A 169 0.55 -20.36 9.82
CA TRP A 169 0.23 -19.75 8.53
C TRP A 169 1.07 -20.30 7.37
N GLU A 170 2.33 -20.66 7.62
CA GLU A 170 3.21 -21.28 6.63
C GLU A 170 2.75 -22.69 6.24
N ASN A 171 2.08 -23.41 7.15
CA ASN A 171 1.48 -24.71 6.89
C ASN A 171 0.04 -24.62 6.33
N ASP A 172 -0.56 -23.42 6.35
CA ASP A 172 -1.88 -23.16 5.79
C ASP A 172 -1.76 -22.91 4.27
N LYS A 173 -2.14 -23.94 3.51
CA LYS A 173 -2.10 -23.92 2.04
C LYS A 173 -3.12 -22.96 1.44
N GLU A 174 -4.30 -22.85 2.06
CA GLU A 174 -5.38 -22.01 1.54
C GLU A 174 -5.01 -20.54 1.71
N LEU A 175 -4.51 -20.16 2.90
CA LEU A 175 -3.98 -18.83 3.15
C LEU A 175 -2.84 -18.50 2.20
N THR A 176 -1.85 -19.38 2.11
CA THR A 176 -0.66 -19.17 1.27
C THR A 176 -1.05 -18.99 -0.20
N GLU A 177 -2.01 -19.78 -0.69
CA GLU A 177 -2.52 -19.65 -2.06
C GLU A 177 -3.31 -18.34 -2.27
N CYS A 178 -4.15 -17.94 -1.32
CA CYS A 178 -4.88 -16.67 -1.36
C CYS A 178 -3.90 -15.48 -1.46
N LEU A 179 -2.92 -15.38 -0.56
CA LEU A 179 -1.91 -14.32 -0.58
C LEU A 179 -1.12 -14.32 -1.89
N ARG A 180 -0.73 -15.51 -2.38
CA ARG A 180 0.01 -15.66 -3.64
C ARG A 180 -0.79 -15.17 -4.84
N LYS A 181 -2.07 -15.55 -4.94
CA LYS A 181 -2.96 -15.17 -6.06
C LYS A 181 -3.09 -13.66 -6.18
N VAL A 182 -3.40 -12.98 -5.06
CA VAL A 182 -3.56 -11.52 -5.01
C VAL A 182 -2.25 -10.80 -5.39
N SER A 183 -1.11 -11.36 -5.00
CA SER A 183 0.19 -10.67 -5.08
C SER A 183 0.94 -10.83 -6.39
N MET A 184 0.94 -12.04 -6.97
CA MET A 184 1.75 -12.33 -8.17
C MET A 184 1.00 -12.05 -9.47
N GLY A 185 -0.32 -12.20 -9.48
CA GLY A 185 -1.14 -11.94 -10.66
C GLY A 185 -1.73 -10.55 -10.63
N ASP A 186 -2.65 -10.35 -9.71
CA ASP A 186 -3.57 -9.22 -9.78
C ASP A 186 -2.89 -7.88 -9.46
N CYS A 187 -1.99 -7.84 -8.46
CA CYS A 187 -1.30 -6.61 -8.07
C CYS A 187 -0.49 -5.99 -9.21
N ASN A 188 0.34 -6.78 -9.89
CA ASN A 188 1.15 -6.29 -11.00
C ASN A 188 0.28 -5.83 -12.19
N HIS A 189 -0.82 -6.54 -12.46
CA HIS A 189 -1.78 -6.12 -13.47
C HIS A 189 -2.40 -4.77 -13.12
N TRP A 190 -2.91 -4.61 -11.89
CA TRP A 190 -3.52 -3.36 -11.46
C TRP A 190 -2.52 -2.22 -11.44
N LEU A 191 -1.29 -2.42 -10.95
CA LEU A 191 -0.27 -1.37 -10.93
C LEU A 191 0.01 -0.86 -12.35
N ARG A 192 0.13 -1.74 -13.35
CA ARG A 192 0.30 -1.33 -14.75
C ARG A 192 -0.88 -0.53 -15.29
N GLU A 193 -2.10 -0.95 -14.99
CA GLU A 193 -3.30 -0.21 -15.43
C GLU A 193 -3.38 1.16 -14.75
N LEU A 194 -3.14 1.23 -13.43
CA LEU A 194 -3.13 2.48 -12.68
C LEU A 194 -2.05 3.44 -13.21
N LEU A 195 -0.88 2.93 -13.58
CA LEU A 195 0.22 3.74 -14.13
C LEU A 195 -0.10 4.38 -15.48
N LYS A 196 -1.03 3.84 -16.28
CA LYS A 196 -1.50 4.51 -17.52
C LYS A 196 -2.25 5.81 -17.25
N HIS A 197 -2.89 5.88 -16.09
CA HIS A 197 -3.61 7.06 -15.60
C HIS A 197 -2.77 7.87 -14.62
N TRP A 198 -1.60 7.36 -14.24
CA TRP A 198 -0.65 8.08 -13.41
C TRP A 198 0.06 9.15 -14.24
N LYS A 199 -0.53 10.34 -14.28
CA LYS A 199 0.23 11.54 -14.63
C LYS A 199 1.09 11.87 -13.42
N GLU A 200 2.40 11.91 -13.59
CA GLU A 200 3.31 12.40 -12.55
C GLU A 200 2.72 13.68 -11.97
N MET A 201 2.33 13.64 -10.69
CA MET A 201 2.15 14.88 -9.98
C MET A 201 3.54 15.52 -9.90
N PRO A 202 3.72 16.77 -10.37
CA PRO A 202 5.01 17.43 -10.22
C PRO A 202 5.42 17.32 -8.77
N SER A 203 6.63 16.84 -8.50
CA SER A 203 7.25 16.66 -7.19
C SER A 203 7.51 17.98 -6.44
N ARG A 204 6.62 18.96 -6.59
CA ARG A 204 6.65 20.29 -5.98
C ARG A 204 5.51 20.45 -4.99
N TRP A 205 5.42 19.53 -4.04
CA TRP A 205 5.12 19.90 -2.66
C TRP A 205 6.38 19.60 -1.86
N GLU A 206 7.42 20.39 -2.13
CA GLU A 206 8.34 20.71 -1.04
C GLU A 206 7.47 21.26 0.07
N CYS A 207 7.33 20.48 1.14
CA CYS A 207 6.72 20.95 2.37
C CYS A 207 7.46 22.23 2.72
N GLY A 208 6.80 23.37 2.53
CA GLY A 208 7.41 24.67 2.76
C GLY A 208 8.01 24.65 4.14
N GLN A 209 9.34 24.75 4.20
CA GLN A 209 10.04 25.01 5.44
C GLN A 209 9.58 26.40 5.92
N HIS A 210 8.44 26.45 6.60
CA HIS A 210 8.14 27.54 7.51
C HIS A 210 9.08 27.35 8.68
N ARG A 211 10.25 27.98 8.52
CA ARG A 211 11.23 28.35 9.53
C ARG A 211 10.48 28.60 10.85
N ARG A 212 10.68 27.70 11.83
CA ARG A 212 10.27 27.93 13.23
C ARG A 212 10.83 29.30 13.63
N LYS A 213 9.97 30.32 13.74
CA LYS A 213 10.31 31.49 14.55
C LYS A 213 10.28 31.01 15.99
N ARG A 214 11.46 30.69 16.51
CA ARG A 214 11.74 30.65 17.94
C ARG A 214 11.54 32.08 18.44
N LEU A 215 10.34 32.41 18.90
CA LEU A 215 10.11 33.54 19.77
C LEU A 215 9.83 32.94 21.14
N THR A 216 10.90 32.94 21.92
CA THR A 216 10.95 32.81 23.37
C THR A 216 9.80 33.59 24.01
N THR A 217 8.95 32.90 24.75
CA THR A 217 8.15 33.50 25.81
C THR A 217 9.08 33.95 26.93
N PRO A 218 8.87 35.15 27.48
CA PRO A 218 9.09 35.39 28.90
C PRO A 218 7.71 35.44 29.56
N SER A 219 7.55 34.59 30.57
CA SER A 219 6.59 34.73 31.65
C SER A 219 6.54 36.16 32.19
N THR A 220 5.36 36.76 32.34
CA THR A 220 5.02 37.53 33.57
C THR A 220 3.51 37.80 33.68
N CYS A 221 3.10 37.86 34.94
CA CYS A 221 1.75 37.82 35.50
C CYS A 221 0.82 38.99 35.13
N SER A 222 -0.49 38.73 35.20
CA SER A 222 -1.55 39.75 35.35
C SER A 222 -1.40 40.55 36.65
N PRO A 223 -1.98 41.77 36.66
CA PRO A 223 -2.88 42.13 37.74
C PRO A 223 -4.23 42.70 37.25
N ALA A 224 -5.19 42.66 38.15
CA ALA A 224 -6.60 42.97 38.01
C ALA A 224 -6.91 44.44 37.70
N GLN A 225 -7.98 44.67 36.93
CA GLN A 225 -9.25 45.29 37.35
C GLN A 225 -10.34 44.95 36.34
#